data_AF-A0A7D5NG80-F1
#
_entry.id   AF-A0A7D5NG80-F1
#
_cell.length_a   1.000
_cell.length_b   1.000
_cell.length_c   1.000
_cell.angle_alpha   90.00
_cell.angle_beta   90.00
_cell.angle_gamma   90.00
#
_symmetry.space_group_name_H-M   'P 1'
#
loop_
_entity.id
_entity.type
_entity.pdbx_description
1 polymer ?
#
loop_
_entity_poly.entity_id
_entity_poly.type
_entity_poly.pdbx_seq_one_letter_code
_entity_poly.pdbx_strand_id
1 'polypeptide(L)' 'MPKQGMIQMDGIIEEALPNTQFIVRFENGHKVLAHIAGKMRMNYIKILQGDKVRVEISPYDLTKGRIIYRYK' A
#
# COMPACT_ATOMS: atom_id res chain seq x y z
N MET A 1 18.75 -0.11 -16.13
CA MET A 1 18.31 1.16 -15.50
C MET A 1 18.19 0.92 -14.01
N PRO A 2 18.95 1.64 -13.17
CA PRO A 2 18.89 1.46 -11.72
C PRO A 2 17.46 1.77 -11.28
N LYS A 3 16.77 0.79 -10.69
CA LYS A 3 15.43 0.97 -10.12
C LYS A 3 15.57 2.03 -9.03
N GLN A 4 15.21 3.26 -9.37
CA GLN A 4 15.17 4.38 -8.44
C GLN A 4 14.46 3.90 -7.17
N GLY A 5 15.16 3.98 -6.04
CA GLY A 5 14.79 3.28 -4.81
C GLY A 5 13.34 3.53 -4.44
N MET A 6 12.51 2.50 -4.58
CA MET A 6 11.15 2.54 -4.08
C MET A 6 11.23 2.69 -2.57
N ILE A 7 10.55 3.71 -2.03
CA ILE A 7 10.52 3.95 -0.61
C ILE A 7 9.50 2.97 -0.03
N GLN A 8 9.96 2.08 0.85
CA GLN A 8 9.08 1.17 1.58
C GLN A 8 8.69 1.82 2.89
N MET A 9 7.39 1.96 3.12
CA MET A 9 6.83 2.44 4.37
C MET A 9 5.73 1.50 4.86
N ASP A 10 5.66 1.37 6.17
CA ASP A 10 4.65 0.57 6.85
C ASP A 10 3.49 1.48 7.28
N GLY A 11 2.26 1.03 7.05
CA GLY A 11 1.05 1.79 7.33
C GLY A 11 -0.14 0.89 7.69
N ILE A 12 -1.22 1.52 8.13
CA ILE A 12 -2.46 0.85 8.51
C ILE A 12 -3.53 1.21 7.49
N ILE A 13 -4.36 0.24 7.13
CA ILE A 13 -5.47 0.47 6.21
C ILE A 13 -6.60 1.17 6.93
N GLU A 14 -6.91 2.38 6.47
CA GLU A 14 -7.99 3.18 7.02
C GLU A 14 -9.30 2.86 6.33
N GLU A 15 -9.33 2.76 5.00
CA GLU A 15 -10.55 2.50 4.23
C GLU A 15 -10.26 1.69 2.97
N ALA A 16 -11.22 0.86 2.56
CA ALA A 16 -11.18 0.13 1.30
C ALA A 16 -12.18 0.76 0.32
N LEU A 17 -11.68 1.23 -0.82
CA LEU A 17 -12.49 1.84 -1.87
C LEU A 17 -12.90 0.80 -2.92
N PRO A 18 -14.06 1.00 -3.58
CA PRO A 18 -14.41 0.24 -4.78
C PRO A 18 -13.34 0.49 -5.87
N ASN A 19 -12.97 -0.55 -6.62
CA ASN A 19 -11.83 -0.62 -7.56
C ASN A 19 -10.47 -1.04 -6.96
N THR A 20 -10.43 -1.80 -5.85
CA THR A 20 -9.17 -2.33 -5.25
C THR A 20 -8.14 -1.25 -4.92
N GLN A 21 -8.65 -0.06 -4.60
CA GLN A 21 -7.88 1.03 -4.03
C GLN A 21 -8.10 1.00 -2.52
N PHE A 22 -7.04 1.32 -1.78
CA PHE A 22 -7.06 1.31 -0.33
C PHE A 22 -6.43 2.60 0.16
N ILE A 23 -7.07 3.23 1.13
CA ILE A 23 -6.49 4.38 1.82
C ILE A 23 -5.61 3.81 2.93
N VAL A 24 -4.31 4.02 2.78
CA VAL A 24 -3.32 3.63 3.79
C VAL A 24 -2.91 4.88 4.55
N ARG A 25 -3.02 4.83 5.86
CA ARG A 25 -2.53 5.85 6.78
C ARG A 25 -1.16 5.41 7.29
N PHE A 26 -0.16 6.23 7.04
CA PHE A 26 1.17 6.06 7.62
C PHE A 26 1.21 6.57 9.06
N GLU A 27 2.19 6.09 9.83
CA GLU A 27 2.40 6.55 11.22
C GLU A 27 2.65 8.07 11.29
N ASN A 28 3.18 8.65 10.21
CA ASN A 28 3.41 10.09 10.07
C ASN A 28 2.11 10.91 9.86
N GLY A 29 0.94 10.28 9.84
CA GLY A 29 -0.36 10.93 9.63
C GLY A 29 -0.75 11.17 8.16
N HIS A 30 0.16 10.90 7.22
CA HIS A 30 -0.12 10.99 5.79
C HIS A 30 -1.04 9.85 5.32
N LYS A 31 -2.03 10.19 4.52
CA LYS A 31 -2.90 9.23 3.83
C LYS A 31 -2.50 9.12 2.38
N VAL A 32 -2.37 7.91 1.89
CA VAL A 32 -1.93 7.62 0.53
C VAL A 32 -2.87 6.62 -0.10
N LEU A 33 -3.15 6.83 -1.37
CA LEU A 33 -4.01 5.95 -2.14
C LEU A 33 -3.16 4.82 -2.72
N ALA A 34 -3.32 3.63 -2.17
CA ALA A 34 -2.54 2.47 -2.55
C ALA A 34 -3.38 1.45 -3.31
N HIS A 35 -2.75 0.73 -4.23
CA HIS A 35 -3.36 -0.39 -4.93
C HIS A 35 -2.63 -1.69 -4.56
N ILE A 36 -3.34 -2.80 -4.61
CA ILE A 36 -2.78 -4.12 -4.37
C ILE A 36 -1.81 -4.50 -5.49
N ALA A 37 -0.62 -5.01 -5.14
CA ALA A 37 0.29 -5.62 -6.11
C ALA A 37 -0.33 -6.87 -6.75
N GLY A 38 -0.10 -7.10 -8.04
CA GLY A 38 -0.64 -8.27 -8.76
C GLY A 38 -0.35 -9.62 -8.09
N LYS A 39 0.83 -9.79 -7.47
CA LYS A 39 1.19 -10.99 -6.70
C LYS A 39 0.21 -11.28 -5.56
N MET A 40 -0.23 -10.24 -4.85
CA MET A 40 -1.19 -10.40 -3.75
C MET A 40 -2.58 -10.80 -4.25
N ARG A 41 -3.00 -10.30 -5.43
CA ARG A 41 -4.24 -10.76 -6.06
C ARG A 41 -4.15 -12.24 -6.43
N MET A 42 -3.03 -12.69 -6.99
CA MET A 42 -2.81 -14.11 -7.30
C MET A 42 -2.85 -14.99 -6.04
N ASN A 43 -2.32 -14.50 -4.92
CA ASN A 43 -2.36 -15.18 -3.63
C ASN A 43 -3.69 -15.03 -2.87
N TYR A 44 -4.72 -14.44 -3.46
CA TYR A 44 -6.03 -14.22 -2.84
C TYR A 44 -5.96 -13.55 -1.46
N ILE A 45 -4.98 -12.66 -1.27
CA ILE A 45 -4.83 -11.93 -0.01
C ILE A 45 -5.97 -10.92 0.10
N LYS A 46 -6.94 -11.24 0.96
CA LYS A 46 -7.97 -10.28 1.35
C LYS A 46 -7.33 -9.22 2.23
N ILE A 47 -7.73 -7.99 2.04
CA ILE A 47 -7.26 -6.86 2.79
C ILE A 47 -8.49 -6.20 3.42
N LEU A 48 -8.45 -6.00 4.73
CA LEU A 48 -9.52 -5.42 5.53
C LEU A 48 -9.05 -4.11 6.16
N GLN A 49 -10.01 -3.30 6.58
CA GLN A 49 -9.75 -2.11 7.37
C GLN A 49 -9.09 -2.50 8.70
N GLY A 50 -8.07 -1.74 9.11
CA GLY A 50 -7.28 -1.98 10.32
C GLY A 50 -6.06 -2.88 10.12
N ASP A 51 -5.88 -3.48 8.93
CA ASP A 51 -4.71 -4.30 8.65
C ASP A 51 -3.43 -3.47 8.52
N LYS A 52 -2.33 -3.98 9.10
CA LYS A 52 -1.00 -3.45 8.86
C LYS A 52 -0.46 -3.96 7.54
N VAL A 53 -0.02 -3.04 6.69
CA VAL A 53 0.51 -3.34 5.36
C VAL A 53 1.79 -2.58 5.09
N ARG A 54 2.67 -3.19 4.29
CA ARG A 54 3.84 -2.53 3.71
C ARG A 54 3.50 -1.99 2.34
N VAL A 55 3.73 -0.71 2.15
CA VAL A 55 3.47 0.03 0.92
C VAL A 55 4.80 0.49 0.32
N GLU A 56 4.99 0.22 -0.96
CA GLU A 56 6.03 0.83 -1.77
C GLU A 56 5.50 2.10 -2.43
N ILE A 57 6.20 3.20 -2.23
CA ILE A 57 5.92 4.49 -2.84
C ILE A 57 7.04 4.80 -3.81
N SER A 58 6.67 5.31 -4.99
CA SER A 58 7.64 5.87 -5.91
C SER A 58 8.06 7.25 -5.41
N PRO A 59 9.36 7.57 -5.36
CA PRO A 59 9.84 8.87 -4.88
C PRO A 59 9.36 10.07 -5.72
N TYR A 60 8.76 9.81 -6.87
CA TYR A 60 8.18 10.82 -7.75
C TYR A 60 6.73 11.19 -7.40
N ASP A 61 5.98 10.28 -6.78
CA ASP A 61 4.55 10.43 -6.47
C ASP A 61 4.27 9.89 -5.07
N LEU A 62 4.35 10.75 -4.07
CA LEU A 62 4.11 10.41 -2.65
C LEU A 62 2.63 10.10 -2.37
N THR A 63 1.72 10.46 -3.28
CA THR A 63 0.26 10.26 -3.14
C THR A 63 -0.21 8.88 -3.58
N LYS A 64 0.62 8.13 -4.31
CA LYS A 64 0.27 6.80 -4.83
C LYS A 64 1.23 5.73 -4.30
N GLY A 65 0.67 4.67 -3.78
CA GLY A 65 1.43 3.54 -3.24
C GLY A 65 1.05 2.21 -3.88
N ARG A 66 1.91 1.21 -3.69
CA ARG A 66 1.67 -0.18 -4.04
C ARG A 66 1.80 -1.05 -2.79
N ILE A 67 0.75 -1.76 -2.41
CA ILE A 67 0.78 -2.69 -1.28
C ILE A 67 1.52 -3.95 -1.72
N ILE A 68 2.64 -4.23 -1.06
CA ILE A 68 3.49 -5.39 -1.34
C ILE A 68 3.36 -6.50 -0.31
N TYR A 69 3.01 -6.16 0.94
CA TYR A 69 2.97 -7.10 2.04
C TYR A 69 1.87 -6.73 3.04
N ARG A 70 1.25 -7.75 3.64
CA ARG A 70 0.29 -7.61 4.75
C ARG A 70 0.89 -8.33 5.94
N TYR A 71 1.04 -7.61 7.04
CA TYR A 71 1.42 -8.19 8.32
C TYR A 71 0.21 -8.91 8.91
N LYS A 72 0.44 -10.13 9.40
CA LYS A 72 -0.60 -10.99 9.96
C LYS A 72 -0.87 -10.64 11.41
#